data_AF-A0A6A3ADL6-F1
#
_entry.id   AF-A0A6A3ADL6-F1
#
_cell.length_a   1.000
_cell.length_b   1.000
_cell.length_c   1.000
_cell.angle_alpha   90.00
_cell.angle_beta   90.00
_cell.angle_gamma   90.00
#
_symmetry.space_group_name_H-M   'P 1'
#
loop_
_entity.id
_entity.type
_entity.pdbx_description
1 polymer ?
#
loop_
_entity_poly.entity_id
_entity_poly.type
_entity_poly.pdbx_seq_one_letter_code
_entity_poly.pdbx_strand_id
1 'polypeptide(L)'
;MNVPCPGNEFGLWLVLALSVVGKGWGGSWRLLSAAYLDASWQLIQLIGCSNFDAEQRRLCLYSALFLPLRGTSYKDRKDKMIPEVNYIFRDSLKRKASDADTVINIHKSLEKFLSLIPSLLSNGDVQITEVDWGKEFVDVPVTSKLRVLTGFLLREIKDFWRVALLVSTLLYHSDIDCSQDIIGDHFQLDKRKGIFVSVENAIVKLGLEKVWDLKPLVNGKDIMNVLQLKVGGPLVREWQQKALSWQLAHPSGTAEECLDWMKETYSKRIKME
;
A
#
# COMPACT_ATOMS: atom_id res chain seq x y z
N MET A 1 -20.87 -20.69 -17.98
CA MET A 1 -21.88 -19.72 -17.52
C MET A 1 -21.30 -18.33 -17.75
N ASN A 2 -21.82 -17.62 -18.74
CA ASN A 2 -21.38 -16.28 -19.11
C ASN A 2 -21.74 -15.29 -18.00
N VAL A 3 -20.74 -14.72 -17.35
CA VAL A 3 -20.90 -13.53 -16.50
C VAL A 3 -21.14 -12.35 -17.46
N PRO A 4 -22.23 -11.58 -17.32
CA PRO A 4 -22.50 -10.47 -18.22
C PRO A 4 -21.45 -9.36 -18.00
N CYS A 5 -20.90 -8.83 -19.09
CA CYS A 5 -20.05 -7.64 -19.08
C CYS A 5 -20.79 -6.47 -18.41
N PRO A 6 -20.17 -5.75 -17.46
CA PRO A 6 -20.81 -4.64 -16.74
C PRO A 6 -20.81 -3.32 -17.55
N GLY A 7 -20.83 -3.40 -18.88
CA GLY A 7 -20.56 -2.28 -19.79
C GLY A 7 -21.57 -1.13 -19.72
N ASN A 8 -22.85 -1.40 -19.47
CA ASN A 8 -23.89 -0.36 -19.55
C ASN A 8 -24.09 0.41 -18.24
N GLU A 9 -23.87 -0.20 -17.07
CA GLU A 9 -23.95 0.54 -15.81
C GLU A 9 -22.69 1.41 -15.62
N PHE A 10 -21.50 0.87 -15.88
CA PHE A 10 -20.23 1.62 -15.70
C PHE A 10 -20.11 2.85 -16.61
N GLY A 11 -20.67 2.81 -17.82
CA GLY A 11 -20.71 3.99 -18.71
C GLY A 11 -21.51 5.16 -18.10
N LEU A 12 -22.65 4.87 -17.46
CA LEU A 12 -23.42 5.88 -16.72
C LEU A 12 -22.72 6.36 -15.44
N TRP A 13 -22.01 5.46 -14.73
CA TRP A 13 -21.19 5.83 -13.57
C TRP A 13 -20.02 6.73 -13.94
N LEU A 14 -19.38 6.50 -15.09
CA LEU A 14 -18.31 7.34 -15.63
C LEU A 14 -18.87 8.74 -15.98
N VAL A 15 -19.99 8.81 -16.68
CA VAL A 15 -20.63 10.11 -17.03
C VAL A 15 -21.05 10.89 -15.78
N LEU A 16 -21.61 10.23 -14.76
CA LEU A 16 -22.03 10.89 -13.51
C LEU A 16 -20.84 11.35 -12.65
N ALA A 17 -19.81 10.52 -12.49
CA ALA A 17 -18.58 10.91 -11.78
C ALA A 17 -17.87 12.09 -12.48
N LEU A 18 -17.84 12.08 -13.82
CA LEU A 18 -17.22 13.11 -14.66
C LEU A 18 -18.02 14.42 -14.73
N SER A 19 -19.32 14.41 -14.39
CA SER A 19 -20.17 15.61 -14.42
C SER A 19 -20.07 16.45 -13.14
N VAL A 20 -19.66 15.84 -12.01
CA VAL A 20 -19.62 16.52 -10.70
C VAL A 20 -18.31 17.30 -10.46
N VAL A 21 -17.22 16.94 -11.14
CA VAL A 21 -15.97 17.73 -11.09
C VAL A 21 -16.06 18.88 -12.10
N GLY A 22 -16.47 20.04 -11.58
CA GLY A 22 -16.80 21.25 -12.31
C GLY A 22 -15.69 21.84 -13.20
N LYS A 23 -16.16 22.67 -14.13
CA LYS A 23 -15.41 23.42 -15.15
C LYS A 23 -14.18 24.13 -14.56
N GLY A 24 -12.99 23.63 -14.87
CA GLY A 24 -11.72 24.24 -14.42
C GLY A 24 -10.49 23.37 -14.71
N TRP A 25 -10.69 22.07 -14.88
CA TRP A 25 -9.62 21.13 -15.17
C TRP A 25 -9.70 20.75 -16.65
N GLY A 26 -8.69 21.14 -17.44
CA GLY A 26 -8.60 20.81 -18.86
C GLY A 26 -8.78 19.30 -19.10
N GLY A 27 -9.38 18.92 -20.23
CA GLY A 27 -9.85 17.55 -20.53
C GLY A 27 -8.81 16.41 -20.45
N SER A 28 -7.55 16.72 -20.16
CA SER A 28 -6.42 15.79 -20.02
C SER A 28 -6.60 14.76 -18.89
N TRP A 29 -7.09 15.14 -17.70
CA TRP A 29 -7.21 14.20 -16.57
C TRP A 29 -8.28 13.13 -16.79
N ARG A 30 -9.35 13.44 -17.54
CA ARG A 30 -10.43 12.49 -17.84
C ARG A 30 -9.95 11.35 -18.72
N LEU A 31 -9.15 11.69 -19.73
CA LEU A 31 -8.51 10.72 -20.62
C LEU A 31 -7.54 9.84 -19.84
N LEU A 32 -6.75 10.42 -18.95
CA LEU A 32 -5.81 9.69 -18.10
C LEU A 32 -6.53 8.74 -17.13
N SER A 33 -7.62 9.19 -16.48
CA SER A 33 -8.47 8.35 -15.63
C SER A 33 -9.08 7.17 -16.39
N ALA A 34 -9.57 7.40 -17.62
CA ALA A 34 -10.11 6.34 -18.45
C ALA A 34 -9.03 5.33 -18.87
N ALA A 35 -7.83 5.82 -19.22
CA ALA A 35 -6.70 4.98 -19.60
C ALA A 35 -6.24 4.08 -18.44
N TYR A 36 -6.10 4.61 -17.23
CA TYR A 36 -5.78 3.81 -16.04
C TYR A 36 -6.86 2.78 -15.71
N LEU A 37 -8.14 3.18 -15.83
CA LEU A 37 -9.26 2.27 -15.58
C LEU A 37 -9.23 1.08 -16.55
N ASP A 38 -9.07 1.35 -17.85
CA ASP A 38 -9.01 0.33 -18.89
C ASP A 38 -7.79 -0.58 -18.71
N ALA A 39 -6.61 0.00 -18.49
CA ALA A 39 -5.38 -0.75 -18.21
C ALA A 39 -5.51 -1.67 -16.99
N SER A 40 -6.12 -1.18 -15.91
CA SER A 40 -6.34 -1.97 -14.70
C SER A 40 -7.31 -3.11 -14.93
N TRP A 41 -8.40 -2.85 -15.67
CA TRP A 41 -9.36 -3.88 -16.01
C TRP A 41 -8.71 -4.99 -16.83
N GLN A 42 -7.98 -4.64 -17.88
CA GLN A 42 -7.25 -5.61 -18.71
C GLN A 42 -6.20 -6.38 -17.90
N LEU A 43 -5.45 -5.69 -17.02
CA LEU A 43 -4.45 -6.31 -16.17
C LEU A 43 -5.05 -7.32 -15.18
N ILE A 44 -6.22 -7.02 -14.60
CA ILE A 44 -6.97 -7.97 -13.76
C ILE A 44 -7.32 -9.24 -14.57
N GLN A 45 -7.75 -9.10 -15.83
CA GLN A 45 -8.05 -10.27 -16.67
C GLN A 45 -6.79 -11.09 -16.96
N LEU A 46 -5.68 -10.43 -17.27
CA LEU A 46 -4.40 -11.08 -17.59
C LEU A 46 -3.79 -11.83 -16.40
N ILE A 47 -3.88 -11.25 -15.19
CA ILE A 47 -3.42 -11.89 -13.96
C ILE A 47 -4.36 -13.05 -13.57
N GLY A 48 -5.65 -12.88 -13.84
CA GLY A 48 -6.70 -13.87 -13.54
C GLY A 48 -7.70 -13.31 -12.55
N CYS A 49 -8.95 -13.16 -13.00
CA CYS A 49 -10.05 -12.64 -12.20
C CYS A 49 -10.33 -13.40 -10.89
N SER A 50 -9.91 -14.66 -10.77
CA SER A 50 -10.07 -15.48 -9.57
C SER A 50 -9.14 -15.07 -8.42
N ASN A 51 -8.07 -14.33 -8.70
CA ASN A 51 -7.13 -13.84 -7.68
C ASN A 51 -7.67 -12.64 -6.90
N PHE A 52 -8.79 -12.07 -7.34
CA PHE A 52 -9.44 -10.92 -6.73
C PHE A 52 -10.92 -11.19 -6.52
N ASP A 53 -11.41 -10.97 -5.30
CA ASP A 53 -12.85 -11.05 -5.04
C ASP A 53 -13.62 -9.88 -5.69
N ALA A 54 -14.94 -9.88 -5.56
CA ALA A 54 -15.78 -8.83 -6.16
C ALA A 54 -15.50 -7.43 -5.59
N GLU A 55 -15.15 -7.33 -4.31
CA GLU A 55 -14.84 -6.06 -3.65
C GLU A 55 -13.46 -5.55 -4.05
N GLN A 56 -12.44 -6.40 -4.01
CA GLN A 56 -11.08 -6.09 -4.46
C GLN A 56 -11.06 -5.63 -5.92
N ARG A 57 -11.80 -6.29 -6.82
CA ARG A 57 -11.93 -5.84 -8.22
C ARG A 57 -12.56 -4.47 -8.33
N ARG A 58 -13.66 -4.22 -7.61
CA ARG A 58 -14.35 -2.92 -7.61
C ARG A 58 -13.42 -1.81 -7.09
N LEU A 59 -12.76 -2.05 -5.96
CA LEU A 59 -11.88 -1.07 -5.33
C LEU A 59 -10.58 -0.87 -6.10
N CYS A 60 -10.09 -1.87 -6.84
CA CYS A 60 -9.00 -1.73 -7.79
C CYS A 60 -9.37 -0.75 -8.92
N LEU A 61 -10.55 -0.92 -9.53
CA LEU A 61 -11.03 -0.03 -10.59
C LEU A 61 -11.25 1.41 -10.09
N TYR A 62 -11.78 1.60 -8.88
CA TYR A 62 -11.86 2.94 -8.30
C TYR A 62 -10.48 3.54 -8.00
N SER A 63 -9.55 2.73 -7.50
CA SER A 63 -8.18 3.18 -7.24
C SER A 63 -7.48 3.62 -8.52
N ALA A 64 -7.71 2.92 -9.63
CA ALA A 64 -7.21 3.29 -10.94
C ALA A 64 -7.88 4.54 -11.51
N LEU A 65 -9.21 4.62 -11.44
CA LEU A 65 -9.99 5.75 -11.94
C LEU A 65 -9.56 7.07 -11.28
N PHE A 66 -9.33 7.03 -9.98
CA PHE A 66 -8.94 8.20 -9.18
C PHE A 66 -7.42 8.35 -8.99
N LEU A 67 -6.62 7.53 -9.66
CA LEU A 67 -5.16 7.57 -9.56
C LEU A 67 -4.55 8.94 -9.93
N PRO A 68 -5.08 9.69 -10.93
CA PRO A 68 -4.61 11.05 -11.21
C PRO A 68 -4.85 12.04 -10.07
N LEU A 69 -5.81 11.76 -9.18
CA LEU A 69 -6.21 12.63 -8.07
C LEU A 69 -5.56 12.25 -6.73
N ARG A 70 -4.70 11.21 -6.69
CA ARG A 70 -4.18 10.62 -5.45
C ARG A 70 -3.46 11.60 -4.50
N GLY A 71 -2.87 12.67 -5.04
CA GLY A 71 -2.15 13.71 -4.27
C GLY A 71 -2.96 14.98 -4.02
N THR A 72 -4.22 15.03 -4.45
CA THR A 72 -5.06 16.23 -4.35
C THR A 72 -5.88 16.23 -3.07
N SER A 73 -6.10 17.42 -2.51
CA SER A 73 -6.89 17.60 -1.28
C SER A 73 -7.48 19.01 -1.25
N TYR A 74 -8.63 19.14 -0.59
CA TYR A 74 -9.30 20.42 -0.38
C TYR A 74 -9.48 20.71 1.11
N LYS A 75 -9.70 21.98 1.46
CA LYS A 75 -10.07 22.37 2.84
C LYS A 75 -11.58 22.32 2.99
N ASP A 76 -12.04 21.61 4.01
CA ASP A 76 -13.45 21.66 4.39
C ASP A 76 -13.83 22.96 5.11
N ARG A 77 -15.10 23.10 5.49
CA ARG A 77 -15.60 24.27 6.24
C ARG A 77 -14.95 24.44 7.62
N LYS A 78 -14.19 23.45 8.10
CA LYS A 78 -13.47 23.43 9.39
C LYS A 78 -11.95 23.50 9.19
N ASP A 79 -11.48 23.95 8.02
CA ASP A 79 -10.07 24.01 7.63
C ASP A 79 -9.32 22.66 7.67
N LYS A 80 -10.04 21.54 7.72
CA LYS A 80 -9.46 20.21 7.66
C LYS A 80 -9.11 19.88 6.20
N MET A 81 -7.88 19.45 5.96
CA MET A 81 -7.46 18.91 4.67
C MET A 81 -8.12 17.54 4.44
N ILE A 82 -8.90 17.41 3.37
CA ILE A 82 -9.60 16.19 2.98
C ILE A 82 -9.16 15.77 1.58
N PRO A 83 -8.78 14.50 1.36
CA PRO A 83 -8.49 13.99 0.01
C PRO A 83 -9.69 14.14 -0.92
N GLU A 84 -9.48 14.61 -2.16
CA GLU A 84 -10.58 14.82 -3.12
C GLU A 84 -11.35 13.52 -3.40
N VAL A 85 -10.65 12.38 -3.43
CA VAL A 85 -11.24 11.05 -3.57
C VAL A 85 -12.35 10.82 -2.52
N ASN A 86 -12.17 11.28 -1.29
CA ASN A 86 -13.19 11.14 -0.24
C ASN A 86 -14.49 11.87 -0.59
N TYR A 87 -14.37 13.09 -1.10
CA TYR A 87 -15.54 13.87 -1.54
C TYR A 87 -16.24 13.19 -2.71
N ILE A 88 -15.49 12.70 -3.70
CA ILE A 88 -16.07 11.99 -4.84
C ILE A 88 -16.86 10.77 -4.38
N PHE A 89 -16.34 9.98 -3.44
CA PHE A 89 -17.06 8.81 -2.92
C PHE A 89 -18.31 9.19 -2.15
N ARG A 90 -18.21 10.16 -1.24
CA ARG A 90 -19.28 10.48 -0.27
C ARG A 90 -20.38 11.34 -0.89
N ASP A 91 -19.99 12.40 -1.60
CA ASP A 91 -20.90 13.44 -2.06
C ASP A 91 -21.34 13.19 -3.50
N SER A 92 -20.45 12.71 -4.37
CA SER A 92 -20.76 12.46 -5.79
C SER A 92 -21.35 11.07 -6.02
N LEU A 93 -20.61 10.02 -5.65
CA LEU A 93 -20.99 8.63 -5.92
C LEU A 93 -21.98 8.07 -4.88
N LYS A 94 -22.09 8.70 -3.71
CA LYS A 94 -22.91 8.24 -2.56
C LYS A 94 -22.60 6.79 -2.17
N ARG A 95 -21.31 6.44 -2.17
CA ARG A 95 -20.79 5.11 -1.80
C ARG A 95 -20.38 5.07 -0.33
N LYS A 96 -20.06 3.86 0.15
CA LYS A 96 -19.67 3.63 1.55
C LYS A 96 -18.41 4.42 1.88
N ALA A 97 -18.35 4.99 3.10
CA ALA A 97 -17.15 5.66 3.59
C ALA A 97 -15.93 4.71 3.65
N SER A 98 -16.16 3.43 3.98
CA SER A 98 -15.12 2.40 3.97
C SER A 98 -14.45 2.23 2.61
N ASP A 99 -15.21 2.33 1.51
CA ASP A 99 -14.65 2.22 0.16
C ASP A 99 -13.71 3.40 -0.13
N ALA A 100 -14.09 4.60 0.29
CA ALA A 100 -13.26 5.79 0.17
C ALA A 100 -11.96 5.65 0.98
N ASP A 101 -12.07 5.21 2.24
CA ASP A 101 -10.94 4.99 3.12
C ASP A 101 -9.97 3.95 2.54
N THR A 102 -10.49 2.85 1.99
CA THR A 102 -9.66 1.81 1.36
C THR A 102 -8.94 2.33 0.11
N VAL A 103 -9.62 3.06 -0.78
CA VAL A 103 -8.98 3.64 -1.98
C VAL A 103 -7.90 4.65 -1.59
N ILE A 104 -8.16 5.49 -0.59
CA ILE A 104 -7.17 6.44 -0.06
C ILE A 104 -5.97 5.69 0.54
N ASN A 105 -6.20 4.58 1.25
CA ASN A 105 -5.13 3.76 1.81
C ASN A 105 -4.29 3.09 0.71
N ILE A 106 -4.94 2.58 -0.35
CA ILE A 106 -4.28 2.06 -1.55
C ILE A 106 -3.37 3.14 -2.16
N HIS A 107 -3.89 4.34 -2.38
CA HIS A 107 -3.11 5.46 -2.94
C HIS A 107 -1.91 5.87 -2.08
N LYS A 108 -2.07 5.93 -0.75
CA LYS A 108 -0.96 6.23 0.18
C LYS A 108 0.14 5.16 0.16
N SER A 109 -0.23 3.90 -0.11
CA SER A 109 0.70 2.78 -0.14
C SER A 109 1.55 2.70 -1.43
N LEU A 110 1.19 3.43 -2.48
CA LEU A 110 1.82 3.30 -3.81
C LEU A 110 3.30 3.70 -3.78
N GLU A 111 3.66 4.81 -3.14
CA GLU A 111 5.05 5.25 -3.05
C GLU A 111 5.93 4.23 -2.31
N LYS A 112 5.39 3.64 -1.24
CA LYS A 112 6.02 2.55 -0.50
C LYS A 112 6.23 1.33 -1.39
N PHE A 113 5.21 0.90 -2.15
CA PHE A 113 5.38 -0.19 -3.11
C PHE A 113 6.40 0.13 -4.21
N LEU A 114 6.34 1.32 -4.81
CA LEU A 114 7.27 1.74 -5.86
C LEU A 114 8.73 1.69 -5.41
N SER A 115 9.01 2.06 -4.16
CA SER A 115 10.37 1.93 -3.59
C SER A 115 10.78 0.49 -3.26
N LEU A 116 9.84 -0.42 -3.00
CA LEU A 116 10.14 -1.84 -2.70
C LEU A 116 10.24 -2.71 -3.95
N ILE A 117 9.52 -2.38 -5.03
CA ILE A 117 9.47 -3.19 -6.26
C ILE A 117 10.88 -3.54 -6.79
N PRO A 118 11.82 -2.59 -6.96
CA PRO A 118 13.17 -2.92 -7.44
C PRO A 118 13.87 -3.97 -6.56
N SER A 119 13.83 -3.80 -5.23
CA SER A 119 14.45 -4.74 -4.29
C SER A 119 13.76 -6.10 -4.26
N LEU A 120 12.43 -6.14 -4.41
CA LEU A 120 11.65 -7.38 -4.49
C LEU A 120 11.89 -8.14 -5.81
N LEU A 121 12.27 -7.43 -6.88
CA LEU A 121 12.67 -8.04 -8.15
C LEU A 121 14.15 -8.49 -8.15
N SER A 122 15.04 -7.77 -7.46
CA SER A 122 16.50 -7.96 -7.57
C SER A 122 17.11 -9.07 -6.70
N ASN A 123 16.35 -9.79 -5.86
CA ASN A 123 16.82 -10.91 -5.04
C ASN A 123 18.08 -10.68 -4.15
N GLY A 124 18.60 -9.46 -3.98
CA GLY A 124 19.89 -9.30 -3.26
C GLY A 124 20.33 -7.89 -2.88
N ASP A 125 20.20 -6.88 -3.76
CA ASP A 125 20.75 -5.55 -3.45
C ASP A 125 19.68 -4.57 -2.97
N VAL A 126 19.77 -4.24 -1.69
CA VAL A 126 18.84 -3.36 -0.97
C VAL A 126 19.28 -1.90 -1.17
N GLN A 127 18.98 -1.32 -2.33
CA GLN A 127 18.95 0.13 -2.51
C GLN A 127 17.50 0.62 -2.40
N ILE A 128 16.95 0.55 -1.18
CA ILE A 128 15.63 1.15 -0.90
C ILE A 128 15.81 2.66 -0.97
N THR A 129 15.05 3.31 -1.87
CA THR A 129 15.07 4.77 -2.06
C THR A 129 14.61 5.52 -0.80
N GLU A 130 14.89 6.82 -0.75
CA GLU A 130 14.48 7.74 0.33
C GLU A 130 12.95 7.98 0.34
N VAL A 131 12.18 6.94 0.66
CA VAL A 131 10.78 7.06 1.06
C VAL A 131 10.75 7.20 2.58
N ASP A 132 9.87 8.07 3.10
CA ASP A 132 9.62 8.19 4.54
C ASP A 132 8.93 6.93 5.06
N TRP A 133 9.75 5.93 5.40
CA TRP A 133 9.33 4.73 6.10
C TRP A 133 9.11 5.00 7.60
N GLY A 134 9.45 6.19 8.10
CA GLY A 134 9.44 6.52 9.54
C GLY A 134 10.78 6.20 10.21
N LYS A 135 11.11 6.97 11.26
CA LYS A 135 12.38 6.87 12.01
C LYS A 135 12.56 5.56 12.80
N GLU A 136 11.53 4.72 12.87
CA GLU A 136 11.46 3.52 13.71
C GLU A 136 12.19 2.30 13.11
N PHE A 137 12.70 2.42 11.89
CA PHE A 137 13.34 1.33 11.13
C PHE A 137 14.87 1.37 11.11
N VAL A 138 15.48 2.28 11.86
CA VAL A 138 16.94 2.51 11.89
C VAL A 138 17.69 1.30 12.50
N ASP A 139 17.08 0.60 13.45
CA ASP A 139 17.71 -0.49 14.21
C ASP A 139 17.60 -1.89 13.54
N VAL A 140 17.05 -1.97 12.32
CA VAL A 140 16.79 -3.25 11.64
C VAL A 140 18.01 -3.72 10.85
N PRO A 141 18.47 -4.99 11.02
CA PRO A 141 19.55 -5.55 10.23
C PRO A 141 19.29 -5.45 8.72
N VAL A 142 20.32 -5.09 7.94
CA VAL A 142 20.22 -4.90 6.47
C VAL A 142 19.61 -6.13 5.78
N THR A 143 19.99 -7.32 6.21
CA THR A 143 19.51 -8.61 5.67
C THR A 143 18.00 -8.82 5.85
N SER A 144 17.41 -8.27 6.92
CA SER A 144 15.98 -8.40 7.23
C SER A 144 15.17 -7.16 6.82
N LYS A 145 15.84 -6.06 6.43
CA LYS A 145 15.21 -4.76 6.15
C LYS A 145 14.10 -4.86 5.10
N LEU A 146 14.36 -5.56 3.99
CA LEU A 146 13.37 -5.77 2.92
C LEU A 146 12.10 -6.47 3.46
N ARG A 147 12.28 -7.55 4.21
CA ARG A 147 11.18 -8.32 4.82
C ARG A 147 10.38 -7.47 5.80
N VAL A 148 11.06 -6.69 6.65
CA VAL A 148 10.41 -5.84 7.64
C VAL A 148 9.57 -4.75 6.98
N LEU A 149 10.14 -3.96 6.06
CA LEU A 149 9.42 -2.87 5.40
C LEU A 149 8.22 -3.38 4.60
N THR A 150 8.41 -4.49 3.86
CA THR A 150 7.32 -5.18 3.16
C THR A 150 6.26 -5.63 4.17
N GLY A 151 6.65 -6.24 5.28
CA GLY A 151 5.73 -6.67 6.33
C GLY A 151 4.90 -5.52 6.90
N PHE A 152 5.51 -4.37 7.20
CA PHE A 152 4.78 -3.19 7.68
C PHE A 152 3.80 -2.63 6.65
N LEU A 153 4.23 -2.51 5.39
CA LEU A 153 3.37 -2.06 4.30
C LEU A 153 2.13 -2.96 4.18
N LEU A 154 2.34 -4.29 4.18
CA LEU A 154 1.27 -5.27 4.07
C LEU A 154 0.35 -5.28 5.30
N ARG A 155 0.84 -4.97 6.50
CA ARG A 155 -0.01 -4.81 7.70
C ARG A 155 -0.87 -3.54 7.64
N GLU A 156 -0.36 -2.47 7.05
CA GLU A 156 -1.08 -1.20 6.87
C GLU A 156 -2.24 -1.36 5.88
N ILE A 157 -2.01 -2.08 4.78
CA ILE A 157 -3.01 -2.24 3.70
C ILE A 157 -3.83 -3.53 3.76
N LYS A 158 -3.37 -4.51 4.54
CA LYS A 158 -4.04 -5.80 4.78
C LYS A 158 -4.33 -6.56 3.49
N ASP A 159 -5.50 -7.16 3.39
CA ASP A 159 -6.02 -7.96 2.27
C ASP A 159 -6.11 -7.20 0.93
N PHE A 160 -5.98 -5.87 0.94
CA PHE A 160 -5.92 -5.06 -0.29
C PHE A 160 -4.52 -4.91 -0.88
N TRP A 161 -3.50 -5.56 -0.32
CA TRP A 161 -2.12 -5.39 -0.80
C TRP A 161 -1.92 -5.79 -2.26
N ARG A 162 -2.61 -6.83 -2.74
CA ARG A 162 -2.56 -7.23 -4.16
C ARG A 162 -3.17 -6.16 -5.06
N VAL A 163 -4.24 -5.51 -4.61
CA VAL A 163 -4.84 -4.38 -5.32
C VAL A 163 -3.85 -3.22 -5.40
N ALA A 164 -3.20 -2.86 -4.29
CA ALA A 164 -2.21 -1.80 -4.30
C ALA A 164 -0.96 -2.14 -5.11
N LEU A 165 -0.49 -3.38 -5.07
CA LEU A 165 0.61 -3.84 -5.91
C LEU A 165 0.24 -3.67 -7.40
N LEU A 166 -0.94 -4.13 -7.81
CA LEU A 166 -1.43 -3.99 -9.19
C LEU A 166 -1.42 -2.53 -9.61
N VAL A 167 -2.05 -1.64 -8.82
CA VAL A 167 -2.09 -0.20 -9.12
C VAL A 167 -0.69 0.41 -9.15
N SER A 168 0.22 -0.03 -8.27
CA SER A 168 1.61 0.43 -8.25
C SER A 168 2.35 0.04 -9.52
N THR A 169 2.08 -1.14 -10.10
CA THR A 169 2.71 -1.55 -11.37
C THR A 169 2.38 -0.60 -12.52
N LEU A 170 1.20 0.03 -12.51
CA LEU A 170 0.78 1.01 -13.52
C LEU A 170 1.56 2.33 -13.43
N LEU A 171 2.11 2.64 -12.25
CA LEU A 171 2.97 3.81 -12.02
C LEU A 171 4.46 3.49 -12.07
N TYR A 172 4.82 2.21 -12.09
CA TYR A 172 6.22 1.80 -12.05
C TYR A 172 6.90 2.11 -13.39
N HIS A 173 7.94 2.93 -13.38
CA HIS A 173 8.77 3.16 -14.55
C HIS A 173 10.01 2.29 -14.38
N SER A 174 10.21 1.31 -15.25
CA SER A 174 11.50 0.62 -15.37
C SER A 174 12.40 1.48 -16.25
N ASP A 175 13.68 1.67 -15.92
CA ASP A 175 14.68 2.49 -16.64
C ASP A 175 15.03 2.02 -18.07
N ILE A 176 14.05 1.65 -18.89
CA ILE A 176 14.22 1.35 -20.30
C ILE A 176 13.12 2.11 -21.05
N ASP A 177 13.55 3.15 -21.76
CA ASP A 177 12.84 4.08 -22.62
C ASP A 177 12.05 5.22 -21.96
N CYS A 178 12.78 6.31 -21.77
CA CYS A 178 12.24 7.65 -21.68
C CYS A 178 11.98 8.17 -23.11
N SER A 179 10.74 8.12 -23.57
CA SER A 179 10.23 9.09 -24.54
C SER A 179 8.73 9.27 -24.33
N GLN A 180 8.29 10.53 -24.36
CA GLN A 180 6.91 10.95 -24.15
C GLN A 180 5.92 10.08 -24.95
N ASP A 181 4.98 9.43 -24.24
CA ASP A 181 3.54 9.44 -24.50
C ASP A 181 2.84 8.34 -23.68
N ILE A 182 2.44 8.65 -22.43
CA ILE A 182 1.57 7.77 -21.59
C ILE A 182 0.26 7.39 -22.34
N ILE A 183 -0.10 8.17 -23.37
CA ILE A 183 -1.31 8.00 -24.18
C ILE A 183 -1.03 7.19 -25.46
N GLY A 184 0.22 7.14 -25.92
CA GLY A 184 0.63 6.49 -27.18
C GLY A 184 1.22 5.09 -26.98
N ASP A 185 1.93 4.86 -25.87
CA ASP A 185 2.46 3.55 -25.52
C ASP A 185 1.43 2.79 -24.69
N HIS A 186 0.92 1.68 -25.25
CA HIS A 186 0.11 0.71 -24.52
C HIS A 186 0.80 0.45 -23.17
N PHE A 187 0.07 0.38 -22.04
CA PHE A 187 0.61 0.27 -20.67
C PHE A 187 1.64 -0.86 -20.41
N GLN A 188 2.03 -1.60 -21.46
CA GLN A 188 2.91 -2.75 -21.49
C GLN A 188 2.37 -3.81 -20.52
N LEU A 189 1.07 -4.13 -20.66
CA LEU A 189 0.32 -4.91 -19.70
C LEU A 189 0.95 -6.27 -19.41
N ASP A 190 1.58 -6.92 -20.39
CA ASP A 190 2.35 -8.16 -20.17
C ASP A 190 3.56 -7.95 -19.26
N LYS A 191 4.28 -6.83 -19.42
CA LYS A 191 5.36 -6.43 -18.52
C LYS A 191 4.84 -6.10 -17.13
N ARG A 192 3.70 -5.40 -17.02
CA ARG A 192 3.04 -5.10 -15.73
C ARG A 192 2.63 -6.37 -15.02
N LYS A 193 2.06 -7.32 -15.75
CA LYS A 193 1.74 -8.66 -15.26
C LYS A 193 3.00 -9.38 -14.77
N GLY A 194 4.08 -9.35 -15.55
CA GLY A 194 5.36 -9.95 -15.17
C GLY A 194 5.91 -9.38 -13.85
N ILE A 195 5.87 -8.06 -13.69
CA ILE A 195 6.27 -7.39 -12.44
C ILE A 195 5.35 -7.81 -11.29
N PHE A 196 4.03 -7.75 -11.49
CA PHE A 196 3.05 -8.14 -10.49
C PHE A 196 3.30 -9.56 -9.97
N VAL A 197 3.38 -10.53 -10.88
CA VAL A 197 3.57 -11.95 -10.54
C VAL A 197 4.92 -12.17 -9.84
N SER A 198 5.99 -11.51 -10.30
CA SER A 198 7.31 -11.65 -9.71
C SER A 198 7.36 -11.09 -8.28
N VAL A 199 6.78 -9.91 -8.06
CA VAL A 199 6.71 -9.27 -6.74
C VAL A 199 5.78 -10.02 -5.80
N GLU A 200 4.62 -10.47 -6.27
CA GLU A 200 3.70 -11.32 -5.51
C GLU A 200 4.42 -12.59 -5.02
N ASN A 201 5.13 -13.28 -5.93
CA ASN A 201 5.90 -14.47 -5.58
C ASN A 201 7.03 -14.17 -4.58
N ALA A 202 7.71 -13.03 -4.69
CA ALA A 202 8.72 -12.62 -3.73
C ALA A 202 8.11 -12.40 -2.32
N ILE A 203 6.96 -11.73 -2.24
CA ILE A 203 6.22 -11.52 -0.99
C ILE A 203 5.78 -12.86 -0.36
N VAL A 204 5.28 -13.78 -1.18
CA VAL A 204 4.88 -15.13 -0.75
C VAL A 204 6.09 -15.95 -0.27
N LYS A 205 7.23 -15.87 -0.96
CA LYS A 205 8.49 -16.52 -0.53
C LYS A 205 9.03 -15.95 0.79
N LEU A 206 8.81 -14.65 1.03
CA LEU A 206 9.04 -14.04 2.33
C LEU A 206 7.99 -14.48 3.37
N GLY A 207 6.98 -15.29 3.05
CA GLY A 207 5.97 -15.73 4.03
C GLY A 207 5.18 -14.57 4.63
N LEU A 208 4.97 -13.50 3.87
CA LEU A 208 4.26 -12.30 4.34
C LEU A 208 2.81 -12.21 3.82
N GLU A 209 2.33 -13.24 3.10
CA GLU A 209 1.04 -13.22 2.40
C GLU A 209 -0.16 -12.81 3.27
N LYS A 210 -0.16 -13.18 4.56
CA LYS A 210 -1.21 -12.85 5.54
C LYS A 210 -0.65 -12.18 6.80
N VAL A 211 0.42 -11.40 6.66
CA VAL A 211 1.15 -10.83 7.79
C VAL A 211 0.31 -9.90 8.68
N TRP A 212 -0.82 -9.36 8.19
CA TRP A 212 -1.77 -8.59 9.00
C TRP A 212 -2.52 -9.42 10.05
N ASP A 213 -2.67 -10.73 9.84
CA ASP A 213 -3.29 -11.64 10.83
C ASP A 213 -2.31 -12.04 11.95
N LEU A 214 -1.02 -11.75 11.77
CA LEU A 214 0.02 -12.05 12.76
C LEU A 214 -0.22 -11.25 14.04
N LYS A 215 -0.36 -11.95 15.17
CA LYS A 215 -0.48 -11.33 16.48
C LYS A 215 0.90 -10.91 16.98
N PRO A 216 1.03 -9.71 17.58
CA PRO A 216 2.26 -9.32 18.27
C PRO A 216 2.66 -10.36 19.32
N LEU A 217 3.93 -10.77 19.35
CA LEU A 217 4.46 -11.71 20.35
C LEU A 217 4.39 -11.14 21.77
N VAL A 218 4.54 -9.83 21.89
CA VAL A 218 4.67 -9.13 23.15
C VAL A 218 3.56 -8.10 23.30
N ASN A 219 2.91 -8.06 24.46
CA ASN A 219 1.83 -7.12 24.75
C ASN A 219 2.33 -5.88 25.52
N GLY A 220 1.46 -4.88 25.71
CA GLY A 220 1.83 -3.63 26.40
C GLY A 220 2.25 -3.82 27.86
N LYS A 221 1.72 -4.82 28.57
CA LYS A 221 2.10 -5.11 29.96
C LYS A 221 3.50 -5.71 30.03
N ASP A 222 3.82 -6.63 29.13
CA ASP A 222 5.15 -7.25 29.07
C ASP A 222 6.23 -6.18 28.82
N ILE A 223 5.94 -5.23 27.91
CA ILE A 223 6.80 -4.07 27.63
C ILE A 223 6.99 -3.20 28.88
N MET A 224 5.89 -2.84 29.56
CA MET A 224 5.99 -2.03 30.79
C MET A 224 6.81 -2.73 31.87
N ASN A 225 6.68 -4.05 32.01
CA ASN A 225 7.45 -4.83 32.98
C ASN A 225 8.95 -4.86 32.64
N VAL A 226 9.29 -5.11 31.36
CA VAL A 226 10.69 -5.13 30.89
C VAL A 226 11.37 -3.76 31.04
N LEU A 227 10.66 -2.70 30.67
CA LEU A 227 11.17 -1.34 30.72
C LEU A 227 11.01 -0.68 32.10
N GLN A 228 10.44 -1.38 33.07
CA GLN A 228 10.12 -0.89 34.42
C GLN A 228 9.30 0.41 34.43
N LEU A 229 8.37 0.54 33.47
CA LEU A 229 7.49 1.71 33.33
C LEU A 229 6.26 1.57 34.23
N LYS A 230 5.94 2.63 34.97
CA LYS A 230 4.76 2.66 35.86
C LYS A 230 3.45 2.96 35.13
N VAL A 231 3.52 3.64 34.00
CA VAL A 231 2.36 4.06 33.21
C VAL A 231 2.67 3.82 31.74
N GLY A 232 1.64 3.39 30.98
CA GLY A 232 1.72 3.35 29.53
C GLY A 232 1.93 4.74 28.92
N GLY A 233 2.28 4.79 27.64
CA GLY A 233 2.47 6.08 26.98
C GLY A 233 3.13 5.95 25.60
N PRO A 234 3.57 7.07 25.02
CA PRO A 234 4.22 7.10 23.71
C PRO A 234 5.42 6.15 23.61
N LEU A 235 6.19 6.01 24.70
CA LEU A 235 7.34 5.09 24.75
C LEU A 235 6.90 3.62 24.63
N VAL A 236 5.79 3.21 25.25
CA VAL A 236 5.28 1.84 25.08
C VAL A 236 4.87 1.59 23.63
N ARG A 237 4.26 2.58 22.96
CA ARG A 237 3.92 2.48 21.54
C ARG A 237 5.15 2.35 20.65
N GLU A 238 6.20 3.14 20.91
CA GLU A 238 7.49 3.03 20.23
C GLU A 238 8.04 1.60 20.35
N TRP A 239 8.06 1.05 21.57
CA TRP A 239 8.55 -0.31 21.82
C TRP A 239 7.65 -1.40 21.25
N GLN A 240 6.33 -1.18 21.14
CA GLN A 240 5.43 -2.08 20.42
C GLN A 240 5.78 -2.16 18.93
N GLN A 241 6.09 -1.03 18.29
CA GLN A 241 6.53 -1.02 16.90
C GLN A 241 7.90 -1.66 16.72
N LYS A 242 8.85 -1.41 17.63
CA LYS A 242 10.17 -2.06 17.66
C LYS A 242 10.05 -3.58 17.84
N ALA A 243 9.18 -4.05 18.73
CA ALA A 243 8.91 -5.48 18.92
C ALA A 243 8.30 -6.12 17.67
N LEU A 244 7.36 -5.44 17.00
CA LEU A 244 6.79 -5.92 15.75
C LEU A 244 7.84 -5.97 14.62
N SER A 245 8.72 -4.97 14.56
CA SER A 245 9.85 -4.95 13.63
C SER A 245 10.80 -6.13 13.86
N TRP A 246 11.13 -6.40 15.12
CA TRP A 246 11.92 -7.57 15.51
C TRP A 246 11.24 -8.87 15.11
N GLN A 247 9.93 -9.02 15.35
CA GLN A 247 9.15 -10.20 14.98
C GLN A 247 9.11 -10.42 13.47
N LEU A 248 9.03 -9.34 12.68
CA LEU A 248 9.10 -9.43 11.21
C LEU A 248 10.49 -9.83 10.74
N ALA A 249 11.55 -9.39 11.42
CA ALA A 249 12.92 -9.77 11.14
C ALA A 249 13.26 -11.22 11.54
N HIS A 250 12.56 -11.77 12.55
CA HIS A 250 12.78 -13.10 13.11
C HIS A 250 11.49 -13.93 13.06
N PRO A 251 11.13 -14.50 11.90
CA PRO A 251 9.83 -15.17 11.72
C PRO A 251 9.61 -16.39 12.62
N SER A 252 10.69 -17.04 13.09
CA SER A 252 10.64 -18.17 14.01
C SER A 252 10.96 -17.78 15.46
N GLY A 253 11.10 -16.48 15.74
CA GLY A 253 11.51 -15.98 17.05
C GLY A 253 10.40 -16.14 18.11
N THR A 254 10.78 -16.37 19.36
CA THR A 254 9.83 -16.52 20.46
C THR A 254 9.55 -15.21 21.19
N ALA A 255 8.53 -15.22 22.05
CA ALA A 255 8.23 -14.07 22.90
C ALA A 255 9.37 -13.80 23.89
N GLU A 256 10.00 -14.85 24.43
CA GLU A 256 11.14 -14.76 25.34
C GLU A 256 12.34 -14.10 24.67
N GLU A 257 12.69 -14.56 23.46
CA GLU A 257 13.79 -13.98 22.67
C GLU A 257 13.55 -12.51 22.34
N CYS A 258 12.31 -12.13 22.03
CA CYS A 258 11.93 -10.74 21.78
C CYS A 258 12.09 -9.87 23.05
N LEU A 259 11.68 -10.39 24.21
CA LEU A 259 11.81 -9.69 25.49
C LEU A 259 13.27 -9.54 25.92
N ASP A 260 14.11 -10.54 25.68
CA ASP A 260 15.53 -10.47 26.00
C ASP A 260 16.26 -9.48 25.09
N TRP A 261 15.99 -9.50 23.78
CA TRP A 261 16.46 -8.47 22.86
C TRP A 261 16.03 -7.06 23.29
N MET A 262 14.78 -6.91 23.76
CA MET A 262 14.24 -5.63 24.24
C MET A 262 15.00 -5.11 25.47
N LYS A 263 15.25 -5.97 26.46
CA LYS A 263 16.04 -5.63 27.66
C LYS A 263 17.45 -5.17 27.29
N GLU A 264 18.12 -5.91 26.41
CA GLU A 264 19.48 -5.59 25.97
C GLU A 264 19.55 -4.25 25.23
N THR A 265 18.62 -4.04 24.29
CA THR A 265 18.56 -2.81 23.48
C THR A 265 18.24 -1.60 24.35
N TYR A 266 17.30 -1.73 25.29
CA TYR A 266 16.96 -0.65 26.22
C TYR A 266 18.12 -0.31 27.17
N SER A 267 18.81 -1.33 27.68
CA SER A 267 19.98 -1.13 28.55
C SER A 267 21.13 -0.41 27.83
N LYS A 268 21.33 -0.67 26.53
CA LYS A 268 22.31 0.06 25.70
C LYS A 268 21.90 1.52 25.52
N ARG A 269 20.62 1.81 25.30
CA ARG A 269 20.09 3.18 25.17
C ARG A 269 20.33 4.00 26.43
N ILE A 270 20.03 3.45 27.61
CA ILE A 270 20.26 4.16 28.90
C ILE A 270 21.74 4.47 29.13
N LYS A 271 22.67 3.62 28.67
CA LYS A 271 24.11 3.86 28.85
C LYS A 271 24.70 4.93 27.93
N MET A 272 23.98 5.30 26.87
CA MET A 272 24.40 6.29 25.88
C MET A 272 23.77 7.67 26.12
N GLU A 273 22.72 7.74 26.95
CA GLU A 273 22.08 8.97 27.44
C GLU A 273 22.74 9.43 28.76
#